data_AF-A0A2G9NBE5-F1
#
_entry.id   AF-A0A2G9NBE5-F1
#
_cell.length_a   1.000
_cell.length_b   1.000
_cell.length_c   1.000
_cell.angle_alpha   90.00
_cell.angle_beta   90.00
_cell.angle_gamma   90.00
#
_symmetry.space_group_name_H-M   'P 1'
#
loop_
_entity.id
_entity.type
_entity.pdbx_description
1 polymer ?
#
loop_
_entity_poly.entity_id
_entity_poly.type
_entity_poly.pdbx_seq_one_letter_code
_entity_poly.pdbx_strand_id
1 'polypeptide(L)' 'MAFSMLIWVLGIISFLWVVADIIKYQKKMDNMHKILWIVAAFFFNIITAIVYYFVVKK' A
#
# COMPACT_ATOMS: atom_id res chain seq x y z
N MET A 1 -1.06 23.87 -10.38
CA MET A 1 -2.22 23.40 -9.59
C MET A 1 -2.54 21.91 -9.86
N ALA A 2 -2.71 21.48 -11.12
CA ALA A 2 -3.07 20.08 -11.45
C ALA A 2 -2.07 19.00 -10.98
N PHE A 3 -0.76 19.26 -11.04
CA PHE A 3 0.26 18.28 -10.67
C PHE A 3 0.20 17.84 -9.20
N SER A 4 -0.09 18.78 -8.28
CA SER A 4 -0.23 18.47 -6.85
C SER A 4 -1.44 17.57 -6.58
N MET A 5 -2.50 17.71 -7.38
CA MET A 5 -3.71 16.90 -7.26
C MET A 5 -3.46 15.46 -7.69
N LEU A 6 -2.67 15.27 -8.77
CA LEU A 6 -2.29 13.95 -9.26
C LEU A 6 -1.48 13.17 -8.22
N ILE A 7 -0.50 13.80 -7.56
CA ILE A 7 0.30 13.12 -6.52
C ILE A 7 -0.58 12.67 -5.35
N TRP A 8 -1.53 13.52 -4.93
CA TRP A 8 -2.48 13.17 -3.87
C TRP A 8 -3.37 11.99 -4.23
N VAL A 9 -3.95 12.01 -5.45
CA VAL A 9 -4.80 10.93 -5.95
C VAL A 9 -4.02 9.62 -6.09
N LEU A 10 -2.81 9.68 -6.66
CA LEU A 10 -1.93 8.52 -6.76
C LEU A 10 -1.58 7.95 -5.39
N GLY A 11 -1.45 8.80 -4.38
CA GLY A 11 -1.21 8.35 -3.03
C GLY A 11 -2.38 7.55 -2.46
N ILE A 12 -3.59 8.09 -2.59
CA ILE A 12 -4.80 7.38 -2.13
C ILE A 12 -4.96 6.04 -2.86
N ILE A 13 -4.77 6.03 -4.18
CA ILE A 13 -4.85 4.80 -4.99
C ILE A 13 -3.80 3.78 -4.53
N SER A 14 -2.58 4.21 -4.24
CA SER A 14 -1.49 3.33 -3.79
C SER A 14 -1.82 2.68 -2.46
N PHE A 15 -2.31 3.46 -1.48
CA PHE A 15 -2.76 2.94 -0.20
C PHE A 15 -3.90 1.93 -0.36
N LEU A 16 -4.94 2.28 -1.12
CA LEU A 16 -6.08 1.40 -1.37
C LEU A 16 -5.66 0.09 -2.06
N TRP A 17 -4.72 0.17 -3.00
CA TRP A 17 -4.18 -0.99 -3.69
C TRP A 17 -3.43 -1.92 -2.73
N VAL A 18 -2.57 -1.39 -1.84
CA VAL A 18 -1.86 -2.21 -0.83
C VAL A 18 -2.86 -2.90 0.10
N VAL A 19 -3.85 -2.17 0.62
CA VAL A 19 -4.87 -2.73 1.52
C VAL A 19 -5.69 -3.80 0.81
N ALA A 20 -6.16 -3.53 -0.41
CA ALA A 20 -6.91 -4.49 -1.20
C ALA A 20 -6.09 -5.74 -1.51
N ASP A 21 -4.79 -5.58 -1.79
CA ASP A 21 -3.89 -6.68 -2.08
C ASP A 21 -3.70 -7.61 -0.88
N ILE A 22 -3.47 -7.00 0.29
CA ILE A 22 -3.31 -7.71 1.56
C ILE A 22 -4.55 -8.53 1.92
N ILE A 23 -5.75 -7.94 1.74
CA ILE A 23 -7.01 -8.59 2.10
C ILE A 23 -7.36 -9.70 1.09
N LYS A 24 -7.24 -9.43 -0.22
CA LYS A 24 -7.73 -10.35 -1.26
C LYS A 24 -6.73 -11.45 -1.62
N TYR A 25 -5.45 -11.10 -1.76
CA TYR A 25 -4.44 -11.99 -2.31
C TYR A 25 -3.51 -12.57 -1.23
N GLN A 26 -3.15 -11.79 -0.20
CA GLN A 26 -2.25 -12.26 0.86
C GLN A 26 -2.97 -13.01 1.99
N LYS A 27 -3.77 -14.03 1.65
CA LYS A 27 -4.50 -14.85 2.65
C LYS A 27 -3.56 -15.63 3.60
N LYS A 28 -2.38 -16.00 3.12
CA LYS A 28 -1.36 -16.74 3.87
C LYS A 28 -0.47 -15.86 4.76
N MET A 29 -0.56 -14.53 4.61
CA MET A 29 0.21 -13.59 5.41
C MET A 29 -0.39 -13.48 6.81
N ASP A 30 0.48 -13.57 7.82
CA ASP A 30 0.10 -13.47 9.23
C ASP A 30 -0.55 -12.10 9.55
N ASN A 31 -1.49 -12.09 10.49
CA ASN A 31 -2.29 -10.91 10.82
C ASN A 31 -1.42 -9.74 11.32
N MET A 32 -0.37 -10.01 12.08
CA MET A 32 0.55 -8.96 12.58
C MET A 32 1.26 -8.27 11.41
N HIS A 33 1.71 -9.07 10.43
CA HIS A 33 2.38 -8.57 9.23
C HIS A 33 1.42 -7.74 8.34
N LYS A 34 0.15 -8.15 8.24
CA LYS A 34 -0.88 -7.36 7.53
C LYS A 34 -1.04 -5.98 8.13
N ILE A 35 -1.17 -5.91 9.44
CA ILE A 35 -1.35 -4.64 10.15
C ILE A 35 -0.12 -3.74 9.95
N LEU A 36 1.10 -4.28 10.06
CA LEU A 36 2.33 -3.53 9.81
C LEU A 36 2.38 -2.90 8.42
N TRP A 37 2.02 -3.66 7.37
CA TRP A 37 2.02 -3.13 6.01
C TRP A 37 0.93 -2.08 5.77
N ILE A 38 -0.27 -2.25 6.35
CA ILE A 38 -1.35 -1.27 6.26
C ILE A 38 -0.95 0.04 6.97
N VAL A 39 -0.38 -0.06 8.18
CA VAL A 39 0.09 1.11 8.94
C VAL A 39 1.22 1.81 8.19
N ALA A 40 2.21 1.07 7.68
CA ALA A 40 3.29 1.65 6.89
C ALA A 40 2.75 2.36 5.64
N ALA A 41 1.79 1.75 4.93
CA ALA A 41 1.18 2.34 3.74
C ALA A 41 0.38 3.60 4.06
N PHE A 42 -0.19 3.71 5.27
CA PHE A 42 -0.87 4.92 5.69
C PHE A 42 0.10 6.10 5.88
N PHE A 43 1.25 5.86 6.50
CA PHE A 43 2.23 6.93 6.79
C PHE A 43 3.13 7.29 5.59
N PHE A 44 3.60 6.31 4.84
CA PHE A 44 4.59 6.49 3.77
C PHE A 44 4.02 6.30 2.35
N ASN A 45 2.75 5.91 2.26
CA ASN A 45 1.95 5.97 1.05
C ASN A 45 2.61 5.29 -0.17
N ILE A 46 2.90 6.04 -1.24
CA ILE A 46 3.52 5.54 -2.49
C ILE A 46 4.82 4.78 -2.20
N ILE A 47 5.66 5.25 -1.27
CA ILE A 47 6.95 4.63 -0.98
C ILE A 47 6.73 3.21 -0.45
N THR A 48 5.82 3.04 0.52
CA THR A 48 5.49 1.71 1.04
C THR A 48 4.85 0.84 -0.01
N ALA A 49 4.00 1.37 -0.88
CA ALA A 49 3.39 0.57 -1.95
C ALA A 49 4.44 0.00 -2.92
N ILE A 50 5.47 0.78 -3.24
CA ILE A 50 6.60 0.33 -4.06
C ILE A 50 7.37 -0.79 -3.33
N VAL A 51 7.76 -0.57 -2.07
CA VAL A 51 8.48 -1.58 -1.28
C VAL A 51 7.65 -2.85 -1.12
N TYR A 52 6.35 -2.71 -0.82
CA TYR A 52 5.40 -3.81 -0.71
C TYR A 52 5.33 -4.62 -2.00
N TYR A 53 5.27 -3.96 -3.16
CA TYR A 53 5.25 -4.64 -4.46
C TYR A 53 6.48 -5.53 -4.64
N PHE A 54 7.68 -5.04 -4.31
CA PHE A 54 8.92 -5.80 -4.48
C PHE A 54 9.18 -6.86 -3.40
N VAL A 55 8.69 -6.66 -2.18
CA VAL A 55 8.96 -7.55 -1.04
C VAL A 55 7.89 -8.62 -0.90
N VAL A 56 6.61 -8.23 -1.02
CA VAL A 56 5.46 -9.10 -0.72
C VAL A 56 4.82 -9.63 -2.00
N LYS A 57 4.70 -8.79 -3.03
CA LYS A 57 3.98 -9.13 -4.26
C LYS A 57 4.85 -9.75 -5.35
N LYS A 58 6.17 -9.86 -5.12
CA LYS A 58 7.08 -10.58 -6.01
C LYS A 58 6.51 -11.91 -6.48
#